data_AF-K1RTJ0-F1
#
_entry.id   AF-K1RTJ0-F1
#
_cell.length_a   1.000
_cell.length_b   1.000
_cell.length_c   1.000
_cell.angle_alpha   90.00
_cell.angle_beta   90.00
_cell.angle_gamma   90.00
#
_symmetry.space_group_name_H-M   'P 1'
#
loop_
_entity.id
_entity.type
_entity.pdbx_description
1 polymer ?
#
loop_
_entity_poly.entity_id
_entity_poly.type
_entity_poly.pdbx_seq_one_letter_code
_entity_poly.pdbx_strand_id
1 'polypeptide(L)' 'MIKLRDKKNVKLVDTDLNFMNRVITTGEQYSYIRIAEGCSNRCTYCAIPYIRGNFEAERWKI' A
#
# COMPACT_ATOMS: atom_id res chain seq x y z
N MET A 1 11.53 -4.00 -1.94
CA MET A 1 11.04 -4.03 -0.54
C MET A 1 11.99 -3.22 0.31
N ILE A 2 11.62 -2.01 0.71
CA ILE A 2 12.39 -1.24 1.69
C ILE A 2 12.02 -1.83 3.06
N LYS A 3 12.97 -2.52 3.71
CA LYS A 3 12.79 -2.97 5.09
C LYS A 3 12.80 -1.74 5.99
N LEU A 4 11.63 -1.23 6.36
CA LEU A 4 11.53 -0.31 7.47
C LEU A 4 11.77 -1.13 8.74
N ARG A 5 12.84 -0.83 9.47
CA ARG A 5 13.11 -1.40 10.79
C ARG A 5 11.99 -0.99 11.73
N ASP A 6 11.24 -1.96 12.24
CA ASP A 6 10.26 -1.77 13.29
C ASP A 6 10.94 -1.21 14.55
N LYS A 7 10.74 0.09 14.81
CA LYS A 7 10.92 0.66 16.14
C LYS A 7 9.57 0.57 16.87
N LYS A 8 9.33 -0.53 17.57
CA LYS A 8 8.22 -0.61 18.54
C LYS A 8 8.68 -0.05 19.89
N ASN A 9 8.24 1.18 20.19
CA ASN A 9 8.12 1.67 21.56
C ASN A 9 6.78 2.40 21.65
N VAL A 10 5.70 1.63 21.80
CA VAL A 10 4.34 2.15 21.93
C VAL A 10 3.90 1.87 23.37
N LYS A 11 3.77 2.93 24.18
CA LYS A 11 3.18 2.84 25.51
C LYS A 11 1.68 2.69 25.36
N LEU A 12 1.14 1.57 25.85
CA LEU A 12 -0.30 1.30 25.84
C LEU A 12 -0.93 2.03 27.03
N VAL A 13 -1.79 3.00 26.72
CA VAL A 13 -2.64 3.69 27.71
C VAL A 13 -3.89 2.83 27.89
N ASP A 14 -4.12 2.46 29.16
CA ASP A 14 -5.14 1.53 29.60
C ASP A 14 -6.54 2.17 29.55
N THR A 15 -7.48 1.56 28.83
CA THR A 15 -8.91 1.88 28.92
C THR A 15 -9.73 0.60 28.69
N ASP A 16 -10.47 0.21 29.73
CA ASP A 16 -11.27 -1.02 29.86
C ASP A 16 -12.36 -1.20 28.79
N LEU A 17 -11.99 -1.80 27.67
CA LEU A 17 -12.88 -2.60 26.81
C LEU A 17 -12.13 -3.89 26.49
N ASN A 18 -12.70 -5.05 26.82
CA ASN A 18 -12.12 -6.38 26.60
C ASN A 18 -11.96 -6.74 25.10
N PHE A 19 -11.09 -6.02 24.39
CA PHE A 19 -10.53 -6.32 23.07
C PHE A 19 -9.18 -7.06 23.17
N MET A 20 -8.77 -7.43 24.39
CA MET A 20 -7.43 -7.92 24.73
C MET A 20 -7.07 -9.30 24.19
N ASN A 21 -8.02 -10.01 23.55
CA ASN A 21 -7.78 -11.30 22.91
C ASN A 21 -8.05 -11.27 21.39
N ARG A 22 -7.77 -10.14 20.73
CA ARG A 22 -7.75 -10.09 19.26
C ARG A 22 -6.37 -10.54 18.78
N VAL A 23 -6.27 -11.79 18.36
CA VAL A 23 -5.08 -12.27 17.64
C VAL A 23 -5.11 -11.71 16.22
N ILE A 24 -4.10 -10.92 15.86
CA ILE A 24 -3.90 -10.47 14.48
C ILE A 24 -3.41 -11.70 13.69
N THR A 25 -4.30 -12.30 12.89
CA THR A 25 -3.99 -13.48 12.06
C THR A 25 -3.27 -13.12 10.77
N THR A 26 -3.36 -11.86 10.34
CA THR A 26 -2.61 -11.34 9.20
C THR A 26 -1.14 -11.19 9.60
N GLY A 27 -0.24 -11.69 8.75
CA GLY A 27 1.21 -11.58 8.93
C GLY A 27 1.71 -10.13 8.82
N GLU A 28 2.98 -9.96 8.43
CA GLU A 28 3.58 -8.64 8.22
C GLU A 28 2.66 -7.73 7.39
N GLN A 29 2.41 -6.51 7.89
CA GLN A 29 1.52 -5.55 7.26
C GLN A 29 2.30 -4.72 6.25
N TYR A 30 1.86 -4.74 5.00
CA TYR A 30 2.43 -3.97 3.90
C TYR A 30 1.38 -3.05 3.31
N SER A 31 1.80 -1.84 2.93
CA SER A 31 1.01 -0.95 2.11
C SER A 31 1.67 -0.79 0.74
N TYR A 32 0.85 -0.80 -0.30
CA TYR A 32 1.28 -0.50 -1.66
C TYR A 32 0.96 0.96 -1.94
N ILE A 33 1.96 1.70 -2.43
CA ILE A 33 1.79 3.07 -2.89
C ILE A 33 1.83 3.01 -4.40
N ARG A 34 0.78 3.54 -5.03
CA ARG A 34 0.75 3.71 -6.48
C ARG A 34 1.59 4.94 -6.83
N ILE A 35 2.44 4.81 -7.84
CA ILE A 35 3.33 5.89 -8.31
C ILE A 35 3.03 6.34 -9.74
N ALA A 36 2.22 5.57 -10.46
CA ALA A 36 1.80 5.86 -11.83
C ALA A 36 0.46 5.17 -12.15
N GLU A 37 -0.24 5.66 -13.17
CA GLU A 37 -1.38 5.04 -13.83
C GLU A 37 -1.06 4.85 -15.33
N GLY A 38 -1.83 3.99 -15.99
CA GLY A 38 -1.78 3.86 -17.46
C GLY A 38 -0.54 3.17 -18.02
N CYS A 39 -0.48 3.08 -19.35
CA CYS A 39 0.64 2.44 -20.05
C CYS A 39 0.81 3.00 -21.46
N SER A 40 2.04 3.35 -21.83
CA SER A 40 2.39 3.81 -23.18
C SER A 40 2.86 2.68 -24.10
N ASN A 41 3.07 1.48 -23.55
CA ASN A 41 3.44 0.32 -24.35
C ASN A 41 2.21 -0.25 -25.05
N ARG A 42 2.21 -0.16 -26.38
CA ARG A 42 1.13 -0.63 -27.25
C ARG A 42 1.31 -2.11 -27.59
N CYS A 43 1.34 -2.96 -26.56
CA CYS A 43 1.47 -4.39 -26.76
C CYS A 43 0.23 -4.95 -27.48
N THR A 44 0.42 -5.93 -28.36
CA THR A 44 -0.65 -6.54 -29.17
C THR A 44 -1.81 -7.12 -28.35
N TYR A 45 -1.52 -7.57 -27.13
CA TYR A 45 -2.50 -8.18 -26.22
C TYR A 45 -3.00 -7.22 -25.13
N CYS A 46 -2.41 -6.03 -24.97
CA CYS A 46 -2.65 -5.18 -23.81
C CYS A 46 -3.74 -4.15 -24.11
N ALA A 47 -4.84 -4.22 -23.36
CA ALA A 47 -5.93 -3.23 -23.44
C ALA A 47 -5.72 -1.99 -22.55
N ILE A 48 -4.68 -1.97 -21.71
CA ILE A 48 -4.43 -0.89 -20.73
C ILE A 48 -4.40 0.50 -21.36
N PRO A 49 -3.72 0.73 -22.51
CA PRO A 49 -3.69 2.07 -23.13
C PRO A 49 -5.07 2.63 -23.46
N TYR A 50 -6.07 1.76 -23.72
CA TYR A 50 -7.43 2.17 -24.07
C TYR A 50 -8.35 2.34 -22.86
N ILE A 51 -8.08 1.64 -21.76
CA ILE A 51 -8.92 1.66 -20.56
C ILE A 51 -8.44 2.71 -19.56
N ARG A 52 -7.12 2.75 -19.31
CA ARG A 52 -6.49 3.65 -18.33
C ARG A 52 -5.85 4.87 -18.96
N GLY A 53 -5.65 4.86 -20.28
CA GLY A 53 -4.94 5.90 -20.99
C GLY A 53 -3.43 5.68 -21.02
N ASN A 54 -2.73 6.72 -21.47
CA ASN A 54 -1.27 6.71 -21.60
C ASN A 54 -0.59 6.72 -20.23
N PHE A 55 0.71 6.43 -20.16
CA PHE A 55 1.44 6.42 -18.89
C PHE A 55 1.46 7.81 -18.25
N GLU A 56 0.94 7.90 -17.02
CA GLU A 56 0.89 9.11 -16.21
C GLU A 56 1.51 8.83 -14.84
N ALA A 57 2.61 9.51 -14.53
CA ALA A 57 3.25 9.40 -13.22
C ALA A 57 2.50 10.26 -12.20
N GLU A 58 2.21 9.70 -11.03
CA GLU A 58 1.63 10.48 -9.95
C GLU A 58 2.68 11.42 -9.37
N ARG A 59 2.32 12.71 -9.32
CA ARG A 59 3.15 13.70 -8.63
C ARG A 59 3.03 13.47 -7.13
N TRP A 60 4.18 13.26 -6.48
CA TRP A 60 4.27 13.19 -5.04
C TRP A 60 3.71 14.47 -4.43
N LYS A 61 2.58 14.36 -3.72
CA LYS A 61 2.04 15.42 -2.87
C LYS A 61 2.59 15.18 -1.46
N ILE A 62 3.52 16.04 -1.07
CA ILE A 62 4.02 16.17 0.30
C ILE A 62 3.10 17.12 1.04
#